data_AF-A0A947YT04-F1
#
_entry.id   AF-A0A947YT04-F1
#
_cell.length_a   1.000
_cell.length_b   1.000
_cell.length_c   1.000
_cell.angle_alpha   90.00
_cell.angle_beta   90.00
_cell.angle_gamma   90.00
#
_symmetry.space_group_name_H-M   'P 1'
#
loop_
_entity.id
_entity.type
_entity.pdbx_description
1 polymer ?
#
loop_
_entity_poly.entity_id
_entity_poly.type
_entity_poly.pdbx_seq_one_letter_code
_entity_poly.pdbx_strand_id
1 'polypeptide(L)'
;MVRILLISFFTVFSCGRVQTHMDNGHHYDDHGIKRYESYHHEIAKELEKETFIAKVRPSEPVKPNIKPSLRKYPDGPVYKTGDGRPYQVVLLSFDSPHRKQMWDWVLKFASEENIKFTFFVSGVYMLEHKNRGLYRSPDGRRGNSEIGFSRNKNEIVENIYYITRAYREGHEIASHANGHFSGKSFSLSQWNREINQFSDLLRNVKKNNRLDVEPGAEWEHIITNMKGFRAPHLAVNGHLYRTLAKHNYRYDASRYRVAPYWPQKYGNIWFFPLGVVPSDIIRKKRKYHKHVIAMDHNFYMYYKNVRLTAETKTRIINDVFMTYLEYFNTNYYGARAPISIGHHFVNWHDWAYWEVMKLFAKTVCSKPEVICTTHIKLLELIEKMPPGEYPQFCRGTFPKLPRPVVESNP
;
A
#
# COMPACT_ATOMS: atom_id res chain seq x y z
N MET A 1 -42.97 -35.54 2.46
CA MET A 1 -41.89 -34.69 3.00
C MET A 1 -41.21 -33.97 1.85
N VAL A 2 -41.48 -32.67 1.70
CA VAL A 2 -40.89 -31.82 0.66
C VAL A 2 -39.53 -31.33 1.16
N ARG A 3 -38.44 -31.68 0.44
CA ARG A 3 -37.10 -31.13 0.71
C ARG A 3 -37.03 -29.72 0.15
N ILE A 4 -37.01 -28.73 1.05
CA ILE A 4 -36.72 -27.33 0.73
C ILE A 4 -35.22 -27.23 0.42
N LEU A 5 -34.90 -26.96 -0.84
CA LEU A 5 -33.56 -26.57 -1.27
C LEU A 5 -33.31 -25.14 -0.78
N LEU A 6 -32.50 -24.97 0.26
CA LEU A 6 -31.97 -23.68 0.68
C LEU A 6 -31.00 -23.19 -0.39
N ILE A 7 -31.48 -22.36 -1.30
CA ILE A 7 -30.65 -21.57 -2.20
C ILE A 7 -30.01 -20.46 -1.35
N SER A 8 -28.72 -20.62 -1.03
CA SER A 8 -27.93 -19.54 -0.44
C SER A 8 -27.85 -18.38 -1.43
N PHE A 9 -28.52 -17.26 -1.11
CA PHE A 9 -28.34 -16.00 -1.82
C PHE A 9 -26.89 -15.53 -1.62
N PHE A 10 -26.05 -15.69 -2.64
CA PHE A 10 -24.77 -14.99 -2.69
C PHE A 10 -25.07 -13.50 -2.96
N THR A 11 -24.86 -12.65 -1.97
CA THR A 11 -24.89 -11.19 -2.15
C THR A 11 -23.73 -10.79 -3.05
N VAL A 12 -24.01 -10.48 -4.32
CA VAL A 12 -22.99 -10.07 -5.29
C VAL A 12 -22.67 -8.58 -5.07
N PHE A 13 -21.61 -8.31 -4.33
CA PHE A 13 -20.96 -6.99 -4.30
C PHE A 13 -20.14 -6.80 -5.58
N SER A 14 -20.80 -6.50 -6.69
CA SER A 14 -20.14 -6.23 -7.97
C SER A 14 -20.64 -4.93 -8.57
N CYS A 15 -19.71 -4.06 -8.98
CA CYS A 15 -20.00 -3.06 -10.00
C CYS A 15 -20.23 -3.82 -11.33
N GLY A 16 -21.45 -4.30 -11.64
CA GLY A 16 -21.71 -5.07 -12.87
C GLY A 16 -21.27 -4.31 -14.14
N ARG A 17 -20.90 -4.92 -15.29
CA ARG A 17 -21.07 -6.28 -15.83
C ARG A 17 -19.98 -7.27 -15.42
N VAL A 18 -20.39 -8.51 -15.13
CA VAL A 18 -19.52 -9.68 -15.20
C VAL A 18 -19.14 -9.87 -16.65
N GLN A 19 -17.96 -9.38 -17.04
CA GLN A 19 -17.29 -9.86 -18.24
C GLN A 19 -16.44 -11.04 -17.78
N THR A 20 -16.95 -12.26 -17.97
CA THR A 20 -16.18 -13.49 -17.86
C THR A 20 -15.19 -13.56 -19.01
N HIS A 21 -14.22 -12.66 -19.01
CA HIS A 21 -12.98 -12.85 -19.71
C HIS A 21 -11.88 -12.62 -18.68
N MET A 22 -11.15 -13.70 -18.36
CA MET A 22 -9.75 -13.54 -17.97
C MET A 22 -9.04 -12.98 -19.21
N ASP A 23 -9.29 -11.72 -19.54
CA ASP A 23 -8.64 -11.07 -20.65
C ASP A 23 -7.18 -10.91 -20.26
N ASN A 24 -6.36 -11.56 -21.07
CA ASN A 24 -4.92 -11.41 -21.13
C ASN A 24 -4.59 -9.93 -20.96
N GLY A 25 -3.70 -9.66 -20.02
CA GLY A 25 -3.35 -8.31 -19.61
C GLY A 25 -3.22 -7.38 -20.81
N HIS A 26 -3.89 -6.23 -20.75
CA HIS A 26 -3.61 -5.14 -21.67
C HIS A 26 -2.10 -4.93 -21.68
N HIS A 27 -1.49 -5.24 -22.82
CA HIS A 27 -0.08 -5.01 -23.12
C HIS A 27 0.20 -3.51 -22.98
N TYR A 28 0.66 -3.10 -21.80
CA TYR A 28 1.71 -2.10 -21.74
C TYR A 28 3.02 -2.81 -22.11
N ASP A 29 3.81 -2.16 -22.96
CA ASP A 29 4.90 -2.79 -23.70
C ASP A 29 5.86 -3.61 -22.81
N ASP A 30 6.35 -4.73 -23.34
CA ASP A 30 7.33 -5.59 -22.66
C ASP A 30 8.70 -4.90 -22.45
N HIS A 31 8.90 -3.69 -22.99
CA HIS A 31 10.12 -2.91 -22.78
C HIS A 31 10.13 -2.15 -21.45
N GLY A 32 8.97 -1.76 -20.92
CA GLY A 32 8.80 -1.13 -19.61
C GLY A 32 9.09 -2.09 -18.46
N ILE A 33 8.74 -3.37 -18.60
CA ILE A 33 8.94 -4.42 -17.59
C ILE A 33 10.37 -4.97 -17.63
N LYS A 34 10.94 -5.23 -18.81
CA LYS A 34 12.35 -5.69 -18.90
C LYS A 34 13.37 -4.68 -18.38
N ARG A 35 13.05 -3.37 -18.47
CA ARG A 35 13.90 -2.29 -17.93
C ARG A 35 13.64 -2.02 -16.45
N TYR A 36 12.58 -2.58 -15.87
CA TYR A 36 12.29 -2.57 -14.44
C TYR A 36 13.12 -3.66 -13.72
N GLU A 37 13.14 -4.88 -14.25
CA GLU A 37 13.88 -6.02 -13.66
C GLU A 37 15.40 -5.87 -13.69
N SER A 38 15.99 -5.29 -14.76
CA SER A 38 17.46 -5.09 -14.82
C SER A 38 17.97 -3.99 -13.88
N TYR A 39 17.09 -3.11 -13.38
CA TYR A 39 17.45 -1.89 -12.65
C TYR A 39 17.47 -2.09 -11.12
N HIS A 40 16.68 -3.03 -10.60
CA HIS A 40 16.68 -3.36 -9.16
C HIS A 40 17.97 -4.03 -8.69
N HIS A 41 18.72 -4.65 -9.60
CA HIS A 41 20.05 -5.19 -9.30
C HIS A 41 21.10 -4.09 -8.99
N GLU A 42 20.86 -2.84 -9.41
CA GLU A 42 21.71 -1.68 -9.05
C GLU A 42 21.36 -1.10 -7.67
N ILE A 43 20.07 -1.12 -7.27
CA ILE A 43 19.62 -0.61 -5.95
C ILE A 43 20.16 -1.48 -4.80
N ALA A 44 20.21 -2.80 -4.97
CA ALA A 44 20.83 -3.69 -3.99
C ALA A 44 22.32 -3.35 -3.77
N LYS A 45 23.02 -2.84 -4.80
CA LYS A 45 24.43 -2.41 -4.72
C LYS A 45 24.62 -1.02 -4.11
N GLU A 46 23.62 -0.13 -4.19
CA GLU A 46 23.67 1.18 -3.52
C GLU A 46 23.36 1.08 -2.03
N LEU A 47 22.46 0.17 -1.62
CA LEU A 47 22.11 -0.08 -0.22
C LEU A 47 23.28 -0.63 0.62
N GLU A 48 24.28 -1.24 -0.01
CA GLU A 48 25.51 -1.71 0.63
C GLU A 48 26.55 -0.59 0.83
N LYS A 49 26.46 0.54 0.11
CA LYS A 49 27.49 1.59 0.13
C LYS A 49 27.29 2.70 1.17
N GLU A 50 26.09 2.85 1.73
CA GLU A 50 25.77 3.96 2.65
C GLU A 50 25.85 3.59 4.15
N THR A 51 26.85 2.81 4.54
CA THR A 51 27.18 2.61 5.97
C THR A 51 28.23 3.61 6.43
N PHE A 52 27.82 4.80 6.86
CA PHE A 52 28.63 5.61 7.77
C PHE A 52 27.79 6.03 8.98
N ILE A 53 28.26 5.59 10.15
CA ILE A 53 27.62 5.66 11.46
C ILE A 53 27.76 7.07 12.03
N ALA A 54 26.67 7.63 12.56
CA ALA A 54 26.73 8.68 13.57
C ALA A 54 26.07 8.17 14.86
N LYS A 55 26.85 8.10 15.94
CA LYS A 55 26.43 7.72 17.28
C LYS A 55 25.54 8.83 17.87
N VAL A 56 24.28 8.52 18.17
CA VAL A 56 23.43 9.35 19.03
C VAL A 56 22.94 8.48 20.18
N ARG A 57 23.15 8.95 21.41
CA ARG A 57 22.71 8.26 22.65
C ARG A 57 21.18 8.33 22.77
N PRO A 58 20.52 7.30 23.31
CA PRO A 58 19.07 7.29 23.48
C PRO A 58 18.64 8.30 24.55
N SER A 59 17.78 9.25 24.19
CA SER A 59 17.04 10.07 25.16
C SER A 59 15.84 9.28 25.70
N GLU A 60 15.53 9.47 26.98
CA GLU A 60 14.41 8.85 27.69
C GLU A 60 13.05 9.05 27.00
N PRO A 61 12.10 8.10 27.17
CA PRO A 61 10.79 8.17 26.54
C PRO A 61 9.96 9.34 27.08
N VAL A 62 9.77 10.36 26.26
CA VAL A 62 8.80 11.43 26.50
C VAL A 62 7.39 10.83 26.45
N LYS A 63 6.68 10.85 27.58
CA LYS A 63 5.24 10.54 27.60
C LYS A 63 4.49 11.66 26.85
N PRO A 64 3.80 11.38 25.73
CA PRO A 64 3.06 12.41 25.02
C PRO A 64 1.84 12.83 25.85
N ASN A 65 1.82 14.07 26.33
CA ASN A 65 0.60 14.69 26.82
C ASN A 65 -0.17 15.27 25.63
N ILE A 66 -0.78 14.39 24.84
CA ILE A 66 -1.62 14.78 23.71
C ILE A 66 -3.06 14.87 24.24
N LYS A 67 -3.65 16.07 24.25
CA LYS A 67 -5.10 16.20 24.25
C LYS A 67 -5.57 15.91 22.82
N PRO A 68 -6.22 14.76 22.56
CA PRO A 68 -6.64 14.45 21.21
C PRO A 68 -7.83 15.33 20.85
N SER A 69 -7.68 16.14 19.81
CA SER A 69 -8.81 16.52 18.97
C SER A 69 -9.29 15.22 18.29
N LEU A 70 -10.11 14.45 19.01
CA LEU A 70 -10.83 13.30 18.50
C LEU A 70 -11.80 13.81 17.41
N ARG A 71 -11.33 13.96 16.17
CA ARG A 71 -12.23 13.67 15.05
C ARG A 71 -12.49 12.18 15.14
N LYS A 72 -13.57 11.84 15.85
CA LYS A 72 -14.07 10.48 15.91
C LYS A 72 -14.25 10.01 14.47
N TYR A 73 -13.47 9.02 14.06
CA TYR A 73 -13.97 8.09 13.05
C TYR A 73 -15.35 7.67 13.58
N PRO A 74 -16.43 7.85 12.81
CA PRO A 74 -17.75 7.58 13.33
C PRO A 74 -17.78 6.15 13.87
N ASP A 75 -18.21 5.97 15.12
CA ASP A 75 -18.32 4.67 15.81
C ASP A 75 -19.50 3.82 15.23
N GLY A 76 -19.82 4.00 13.94
CA GLY A 76 -20.86 3.34 13.15
C GLY A 76 -20.58 3.56 11.65
N PRO A 77 -21.19 2.79 10.72
CA PRO A 77 -20.81 2.82 9.30
C PRO A 77 -21.38 4.06 8.62
N VAL A 78 -20.83 5.24 8.91
CA VAL A 78 -21.11 6.46 8.15
C VAL A 78 -20.19 6.45 6.93
N TYR A 79 -20.74 5.95 5.82
CA TYR A 79 -20.06 5.88 4.52
C TYR A 79 -20.67 6.82 3.47
N LYS A 80 -21.73 7.54 3.81
CA LYS A 80 -22.42 8.50 2.94
C LYS A 80 -22.96 9.71 3.70
N THR A 81 -23.17 10.80 2.98
CA THR A 81 -23.77 12.06 3.44
C THR A 81 -25.28 11.94 3.57
N GLY A 82 -25.92 12.94 4.20
CA GLY A 82 -27.37 13.00 4.32
C GLY A 82 -28.12 13.05 2.98
N ASP A 83 -27.47 13.55 1.92
CA ASP A 83 -27.99 13.57 0.55
C ASP A 83 -27.52 12.38 -0.31
N GLY A 84 -26.96 11.34 0.32
CA GLY A 84 -26.68 10.05 -0.31
C GLY A 84 -25.36 9.96 -1.08
N ARG A 85 -24.49 10.98 -1.06
CA ARG A 85 -23.15 10.88 -1.65
C ARG A 85 -22.24 10.00 -0.80
N PRO A 86 -21.44 9.09 -1.37
CA PRO A 86 -20.41 8.42 -0.61
C PRO A 86 -19.33 9.40 -0.15
N TYR A 87 -18.80 9.18 1.05
CA TYR A 87 -17.63 9.93 1.52
C TYR A 87 -16.43 9.59 0.62
N GLN A 88 -15.58 10.57 0.35
CA GLN A 88 -14.36 10.34 -0.40
C GLN A 88 -13.36 9.58 0.47
N VAL A 89 -13.03 8.35 0.08
CA VAL A 89 -12.04 7.55 0.82
C VAL A 89 -10.65 7.79 0.26
N VAL A 90 -9.65 7.88 1.14
CA VAL A 90 -8.24 8.00 0.80
C VAL A 90 -7.48 6.88 1.52
N LEU A 91 -6.77 6.07 0.74
CA LEU A 91 -5.96 4.94 1.16
C LEU A 91 -4.50 5.28 0.88
N LEU A 92 -3.73 5.46 1.95
CA LEU A 92 -2.30 5.73 1.88
C LEU A 92 -1.55 4.51 2.39
N SER A 93 -0.52 4.09 1.65
CA SER A 93 0.20 2.86 1.99
C SER A 93 1.70 2.95 1.79
N PHE A 94 2.42 2.10 2.51
CA PHE A 94 3.87 1.95 2.39
C PHE A 94 4.26 0.50 2.15
N ASP A 95 5.16 0.29 1.19
CA ASP A 95 5.74 -1.01 0.89
C ASP A 95 7.10 -1.16 1.58
N SER A 96 7.31 -2.37 2.13
CA SER A 96 8.57 -2.79 2.74
C SER A 96 9.10 -1.88 3.86
N PRO A 97 8.32 -1.49 4.88
CA PRO A 97 8.84 -0.64 5.94
C PRO A 97 9.86 -1.38 6.83
N HIS A 98 11.05 -0.81 6.96
CA HIS A 98 12.19 -1.46 7.66
C HIS A 98 13.21 -0.50 8.29
N ARG A 99 13.01 0.83 8.17
CA ARG A 99 13.98 1.84 8.62
C ARG A 99 13.46 2.58 9.83
N LYS A 100 14.16 2.45 10.96
CA LYS A 100 13.83 3.12 12.23
C LYS A 100 13.51 4.61 12.06
N GLN A 101 14.40 5.37 11.41
CA GLN A 101 14.23 6.81 11.23
C GLN A 101 12.91 7.17 10.53
N MET A 102 12.56 6.42 9.49
CA MET A 102 11.32 6.66 8.75
C MET A 102 10.09 6.19 9.53
N TRP A 103 10.19 5.10 10.29
CA TRP A 103 9.13 4.67 11.21
C TRP A 103 8.81 5.76 12.24
N ASP A 104 9.83 6.34 12.87
CA ASP A 104 9.66 7.43 13.83
C ASP A 104 8.91 8.61 13.22
N TRP A 105 9.31 9.04 12.01
CA TRP A 105 8.65 10.16 11.33
C TRP A 105 7.23 9.86 10.89
N VAL A 106 7.01 8.69 10.28
CA VAL A 106 5.69 8.30 9.74
C VAL A 106 4.68 8.13 10.87
N LEU A 107 5.02 7.42 11.95
CA LEU A 107 4.09 7.21 13.07
C LEU A 107 3.87 8.49 13.89
N LYS A 108 4.90 9.33 14.05
CA LYS A 108 4.73 10.65 14.66
C LYS A 108 3.73 11.50 13.85
N PHE A 109 3.95 11.64 12.55
CA PHE A 109 3.04 12.37 11.66
C PHE A 109 1.62 11.79 11.70
N ALA A 110 1.50 10.47 11.61
CA ALA A 110 0.21 9.79 11.64
C ALA A 110 -0.58 10.06 12.92
N SER A 111 0.11 10.08 14.07
CA SER A 111 -0.48 10.41 15.36
C SER A 111 -0.90 11.88 15.44
N GLU A 112 -0.08 12.80 14.94
CA GLU A 112 -0.36 14.25 14.98
C GLU A 112 -1.54 14.64 14.09
N GLU A 113 -1.66 14.00 12.92
CA GLU A 113 -2.69 14.31 11.93
C GLU A 113 -3.89 13.35 11.98
N ASN A 114 -3.89 12.37 12.89
CA ASN A 114 -4.91 11.30 13.00
C ASN A 114 -5.15 10.53 11.69
N ILE A 115 -4.07 10.22 10.97
CA ILE A 115 -4.11 9.50 9.69
C ILE A 115 -3.79 8.02 9.92
N LYS A 116 -4.51 7.12 9.26
CA LYS A 116 -4.17 5.69 9.22
C LYS A 116 -3.55 5.31 7.87
N PHE A 117 -2.57 4.41 7.94
CA PHE A 117 -1.81 3.91 6.80
C PHE A 117 -1.93 2.38 6.75
N THR A 118 -1.76 1.81 5.56
CA THR A 118 -1.57 0.37 5.38
C THR A 118 -0.09 0.10 5.08
N PHE A 119 0.56 -0.73 5.89
CA PHE A 119 1.96 -1.12 5.77
C PHE A 119 2.07 -2.54 5.20
N PHE A 120 2.55 -2.68 3.97
CA PHE A 120 2.84 -3.97 3.34
C PHE A 120 4.26 -4.41 3.71
N VAL A 121 4.38 -5.31 4.70
CA VAL A 121 5.66 -5.73 5.28
C VAL A 121 6.26 -6.92 4.54
N SER A 122 7.59 -6.95 4.44
CA SER A 122 8.33 -8.04 3.80
C SER A 122 8.97 -8.95 4.84
N GLY A 123 8.77 -10.26 4.70
CA GLY A 123 9.21 -11.24 5.71
C GLY A 123 10.72 -11.34 5.90
N VAL A 124 11.50 -10.99 4.88
CA VAL A 124 12.98 -10.99 4.93
C VAL A 124 13.55 -9.99 5.95
N TYR A 125 12.80 -8.96 6.36
CA TYR A 125 13.21 -8.06 7.44
C TYR A 125 12.95 -8.61 8.85
N MET A 126 12.36 -9.81 8.95
CA MET A 126 12.30 -10.60 10.18
C MET A 126 13.45 -11.61 10.26
N LEU A 127 14.44 -11.51 9.37
CA LEU A 127 15.55 -12.45 9.28
C LEU A 127 16.87 -11.69 9.23
N GLU A 128 17.80 -12.06 10.11
CA GLU A 128 19.14 -11.49 10.15
C GLU A 128 19.95 -12.01 8.95
N HIS A 129 20.78 -11.16 8.36
CA HIS A 129 21.57 -11.49 7.17
C HIS A 129 22.41 -12.77 7.34
N LYS A 130 22.95 -13.04 8.54
CA LYS A 130 23.70 -14.28 8.82
C LYS A 130 22.82 -15.54 8.79
N ASN A 131 21.51 -15.40 9.02
CA ASN A 131 20.53 -16.48 9.03
C ASN A 131 19.75 -16.58 7.70
N ARG A 132 20.10 -15.76 6.69
CA ARG A 132 19.40 -15.67 5.40
C ARG A 132 19.12 -17.01 4.72
N GLY A 133 19.96 -18.01 4.92
CA GLY A 133 19.79 -19.36 4.36
C GLY A 133 18.51 -20.10 4.80
N LEU A 134 17.80 -19.59 5.81
CA LEU A 134 16.47 -20.06 6.20
C LEU A 134 15.38 -19.69 5.18
N TYR A 135 15.55 -18.60 4.44
CA TYR A 135 14.67 -18.24 3.33
C TYR A 135 15.14 -18.92 2.03
N ARG A 136 14.18 -19.43 1.25
CA ARG A 136 14.40 -19.94 -0.11
C ARG A 136 13.61 -19.09 -1.11
N SER A 137 14.30 -18.53 -2.09
CA SER A 137 13.67 -17.80 -3.18
C SER A 137 12.80 -18.73 -4.06
N PRO A 138 11.94 -18.16 -4.91
CA PRO A 138 11.03 -18.94 -5.76
C PRO A 138 11.71 -19.96 -6.70
N ASP A 139 12.96 -19.71 -7.10
CA ASP A 139 13.82 -20.61 -7.87
C ASP A 139 14.56 -21.66 -7.01
N GLY A 140 14.38 -21.63 -5.69
CA GLY A 140 14.94 -22.58 -4.72
C GLY A 140 16.26 -22.17 -4.09
N ARG A 141 16.89 -21.06 -4.53
CA ARG A 141 18.16 -20.58 -3.95
C ARG A 141 17.96 -20.13 -2.50
N ARG A 142 18.91 -20.48 -1.64
CA ARG A 142 18.88 -20.11 -0.21
C ARG A 142 19.48 -18.72 0.00
N GLY A 143 18.82 -17.90 0.82
CA GLY A 143 19.35 -16.60 1.23
C GLY A 143 19.42 -15.55 0.14
N ASN A 144 18.63 -15.70 -0.93
CA ASN A 144 18.54 -14.73 -2.01
C ASN A 144 17.34 -13.80 -1.80
N SER A 145 17.53 -12.48 -1.91
CA SER A 145 16.47 -11.45 -1.75
C SER A 145 16.88 -10.20 -2.52
N GLU A 146 15.96 -9.59 -3.28
CA GLU A 146 16.22 -8.35 -4.03
C GLU A 146 16.27 -7.11 -3.13
N ILE A 147 15.72 -7.21 -1.91
CA ILE A 147 15.65 -6.12 -0.93
C ILE A 147 16.51 -6.38 0.31
N GLY A 148 17.36 -7.40 0.24
CA GLY A 148 18.25 -7.80 1.33
C GLY A 148 17.51 -8.42 2.52
N PHE A 149 18.14 -8.31 3.69
CA PHE A 149 17.72 -8.85 4.98
C PHE A 149 18.09 -7.84 6.08
N SER A 150 17.57 -8.01 7.30
CA SER A 150 18.02 -7.18 8.43
C SER A 150 19.49 -7.40 8.73
N ARG A 151 20.24 -6.33 8.98
CA ARG A 151 21.70 -6.38 9.16
C ARG A 151 22.11 -7.09 10.45
N ASN A 152 21.32 -6.93 11.50
CA ASN A 152 21.59 -7.47 12.83
C ASN A 152 20.25 -7.70 13.57
N LYS A 153 20.32 -8.35 14.74
CA LYS A 153 19.15 -8.60 15.59
C LYS A 153 18.42 -7.33 16.03
N ASN A 154 19.13 -6.20 16.23
CA ASN A 154 18.51 -4.97 16.71
C ASN A 154 17.52 -4.42 15.68
N GLU A 155 17.85 -4.42 14.38
CA GLU A 155 16.91 -4.01 13.33
C GLU A 155 15.63 -4.87 13.34
N ILE A 156 15.73 -6.16 13.68
CA ILE A 156 14.57 -7.06 13.77
C ILE A 156 13.71 -6.69 14.99
N VAL A 157 14.33 -6.47 16.15
CA VAL A 157 13.62 -6.04 17.37
C VAL A 157 12.94 -4.69 17.16
N GLU A 158 13.60 -3.75 16.49
CA GLU A 158 13.01 -2.47 16.09
C GLU A 158 11.82 -2.65 15.16
N ASN A 159 11.94 -3.51 14.14
CA ASN A 159 10.83 -3.76 13.22
C ASN A 159 9.62 -4.41 13.94
N ILE A 160 9.84 -5.38 14.84
CA ILE A 160 8.77 -5.95 15.66
C ILE A 160 8.11 -4.85 16.51
N TYR A 161 8.90 -3.98 17.14
CA TYR A 161 8.40 -2.86 17.92
C TYR A 161 7.52 -1.92 17.08
N TYR A 162 8.00 -1.46 15.91
CA TYR A 162 7.26 -0.51 15.09
C TYR A 162 6.02 -1.11 14.45
N ILE A 163 6.09 -2.35 13.97
CA ILE A 163 4.91 -3.05 13.42
C ILE A 163 3.85 -3.21 14.53
N THR A 164 4.26 -3.59 15.73
CA THR A 164 3.35 -3.72 16.88
C THR A 164 2.75 -2.37 17.28
N ARG A 165 3.56 -1.31 17.33
CA ARG A 165 3.11 0.04 17.61
C ARG A 165 2.11 0.54 16.56
N ALA A 166 2.44 0.39 15.28
CA ALA A 166 1.57 0.78 14.17
C ALA A 166 0.22 0.06 14.26
N TYR A 167 0.22 -1.24 14.54
CA TYR A 167 -1.01 -2.00 14.74
C TYR A 167 -1.86 -1.44 15.89
N ARG A 168 -1.26 -1.19 17.07
CA ARG A 168 -1.96 -0.61 18.23
C ARG A 168 -2.51 0.78 17.96
N GLU A 169 -1.83 1.58 17.16
CA GLU A 169 -2.26 2.93 16.76
C GLU A 169 -3.35 2.90 15.65
N GLY A 170 -3.80 1.71 15.24
CA GLY A 170 -4.90 1.52 14.29
C GLY A 170 -4.48 1.53 12.82
N HIS A 171 -3.18 1.42 12.54
CA HIS A 171 -2.69 1.17 11.19
C HIS A 171 -2.94 -0.27 10.79
N GLU A 172 -2.99 -0.53 9.48
CA GLU A 172 -3.09 -1.87 8.97
C GLU A 172 -1.71 -2.44 8.66
N ILE A 173 -1.48 -3.70 9.05
CA ILE A 173 -0.31 -4.47 8.65
C ILE A 173 -0.77 -5.53 7.63
N ALA A 174 -0.13 -5.55 6.47
CA ALA A 174 -0.43 -6.41 5.34
C ALA A 174 0.84 -7.07 4.81
N SER A 175 0.72 -8.09 3.96
CA SER A 175 1.88 -8.83 3.43
C SER A 175 2.40 -8.24 2.12
N HIS A 176 3.72 -8.20 2.00
CA HIS A 176 4.45 -7.91 0.77
C HIS A 176 5.36 -9.07 0.32
N ALA A 177 5.00 -10.30 0.70
CA ALA A 177 5.83 -11.49 0.47
C ALA A 177 7.24 -11.38 1.10
N ASN A 178 8.26 -12.04 0.55
CA ASN A 178 9.59 -12.11 1.15
C ASN A 178 10.64 -11.42 0.28
N GLY A 179 11.27 -12.15 -0.64
CA GLY A 179 12.49 -11.73 -1.34
C GLY A 179 12.28 -10.67 -2.42
N HIS A 180 11.06 -10.10 -2.48
CA HIS A 180 10.66 -9.04 -3.41
C HIS A 180 10.81 -9.40 -4.90
N PHE A 181 10.70 -10.68 -5.25
CA PHE A 181 10.82 -11.13 -6.65
C PHE A 181 9.54 -10.88 -7.47
N SER A 182 9.71 -10.65 -8.78
CA SER A 182 8.60 -10.52 -9.74
C SER A 182 7.81 -11.82 -9.84
N GLY A 183 6.57 -11.81 -9.34
CA GLY A 183 5.69 -12.98 -9.29
C GLY A 183 4.93 -13.30 -10.58
N LYS A 184 5.16 -12.54 -11.68
CA LYS A 184 4.40 -12.64 -12.95
C LYS A 184 4.36 -14.09 -13.48
N SER A 185 5.49 -14.79 -13.39
CA SER A 185 5.66 -16.15 -13.92
C SER A 185 5.67 -17.23 -12.83
N PHE A 186 5.33 -16.92 -11.58
CA PHE A 186 5.31 -17.93 -10.52
C PHE A 186 4.20 -18.94 -10.74
N SER A 187 4.57 -20.22 -10.63
CA SER A 187 3.63 -21.32 -10.49
C SER A 187 2.83 -21.21 -9.19
N LEU A 188 1.71 -21.94 -9.11
CA LEU A 188 0.94 -22.09 -7.88
C LEU A 188 1.80 -22.58 -6.70
N SER A 189 2.75 -23.48 -6.97
CA SER A 189 3.62 -24.02 -5.92
C SER A 189 4.59 -22.96 -5.39
N GLN A 190 5.11 -22.09 -6.26
CA GLN A 190 6.01 -21.00 -5.88
C GLN A 190 5.28 -19.96 -5.04
N TRP A 191 4.08 -19.54 -5.46
CA TRP A 191 3.27 -18.62 -4.65
C TRP A 191 2.92 -19.19 -3.29
N ASN A 192 2.50 -20.46 -3.20
CA ASN A 192 2.23 -21.10 -1.92
C ASN A 192 3.48 -21.16 -1.03
N ARG A 193 4.64 -21.52 -1.57
CA ARG A 193 5.89 -21.53 -0.80
C ARG A 193 6.29 -20.14 -0.33
N GLU A 194 6.12 -19.12 -1.16
CA GLU A 194 6.45 -17.74 -0.79
C GLU A 194 5.55 -17.25 0.35
N ILE A 195 4.23 -17.44 0.27
CA ILE A 195 3.29 -17.03 1.33
C ILE A 195 3.47 -17.84 2.61
N ASN A 196 3.75 -19.16 2.51
CA ASN A 196 4.06 -19.98 3.68
C ASN A 196 5.33 -19.49 4.38
N GLN A 197 6.42 -19.31 3.63
CA GLN A 197 7.68 -18.82 4.18
C GLN A 197 7.52 -17.43 4.82
N PHE A 198 6.67 -16.57 4.26
CA PHE A 198 6.34 -15.28 4.88
C PHE A 198 5.77 -15.48 6.28
N SER A 199 4.74 -16.33 6.42
CA SER A 199 4.16 -16.61 7.73
C SER A 199 5.18 -17.27 8.68
N ASP A 200 5.98 -18.21 8.18
CA ASP A 200 6.98 -18.92 8.97
C ASP A 200 8.10 -18.01 9.48
N LEU A 201 8.57 -17.07 8.67
CA LEU A 201 9.60 -16.10 9.06
C LEU A 201 9.10 -15.19 10.19
N LEU A 202 7.85 -14.72 10.11
CA LEU A 202 7.24 -13.87 11.14
C LEU A 202 6.94 -14.65 12.42
N ARG A 203 6.34 -15.85 12.33
CA ARG A 203 5.97 -16.68 13.49
C ARG A 203 7.18 -17.18 14.25
N ASN A 204 8.24 -17.57 13.53
CA ASN A 204 9.45 -18.11 14.11
C ASN A 204 10.55 -17.06 14.31
N VAL A 205 10.22 -15.76 14.26
CA VAL A 205 11.21 -14.66 14.26
C VAL A 205 12.20 -14.75 15.42
N LYS A 206 11.75 -15.13 16.64
CA LYS A 206 12.64 -15.35 17.79
C LYS A 206 13.60 -16.51 17.53
N LYS A 207 13.06 -17.68 17.19
CA LYS A 207 13.82 -18.92 16.97
C LYS A 207 14.84 -18.76 15.83
N ASN A 208 14.41 -18.18 14.72
CA ASN A 208 15.22 -17.99 13.51
C ASN A 208 16.45 -17.11 13.78
N ASN A 209 16.35 -16.16 14.71
CA ASN A 209 17.39 -15.17 14.97
C ASN A 209 18.05 -15.30 16.36
N ARG A 210 17.60 -16.25 17.18
CA ARG A 210 17.99 -16.38 18.59
C ARG A 210 17.83 -15.03 19.32
N LEU A 211 16.68 -14.38 19.17
CA LEU A 211 16.44 -13.09 19.83
C LEU A 211 16.38 -13.28 21.34
N ASP A 212 16.96 -12.32 22.06
CA ASP A 212 16.97 -12.32 23.53
C ASP A 212 15.64 -11.82 24.11
N VAL A 213 14.80 -11.20 23.27
CA VAL A 213 13.46 -10.71 23.60
C VAL A 213 12.39 -11.53 22.90
N GLU A 214 11.26 -11.74 23.59
CA GLU A 214 10.06 -12.32 23.00
C GLU A 214 9.31 -11.27 22.15
N PRO A 215 8.83 -11.63 20.95
CA PRO A 215 7.77 -10.86 20.31
C PRO A 215 6.57 -10.85 21.26
N GLY A 216 6.11 -9.66 21.67
CA GLY A 216 5.03 -9.52 22.65
C GLY A 216 3.75 -10.26 22.25
N ALA A 217 2.83 -10.48 23.20
CA ALA A 217 1.64 -11.34 23.01
C ALA A 217 0.76 -10.97 21.80
N GLU A 218 0.78 -9.72 21.34
CA GLU A 218 0.02 -9.27 20.17
C GLU A 218 0.66 -9.67 18.83
N TRP A 219 1.93 -10.08 18.80
CA TRP A 219 2.63 -10.37 17.54
C TRP A 219 1.94 -11.46 16.72
N GLU A 220 1.51 -12.53 17.39
CA GLU A 220 0.75 -13.62 16.78
C GLU A 220 -0.62 -13.15 16.27
N HIS A 221 -1.27 -12.26 17.02
CA HIS A 221 -2.52 -11.66 16.61
C HIS A 221 -2.34 -10.76 15.35
N ILE A 222 -1.23 -10.02 15.25
CA ILE A 222 -0.90 -9.23 14.06
C ILE A 222 -0.75 -10.14 12.84
N ILE A 223 0.03 -11.21 12.95
CA ILE A 223 0.28 -12.16 11.84
C ILE A 223 -1.03 -12.79 11.35
N THR A 224 -1.87 -13.26 12.27
CA THR A 224 -3.15 -13.92 11.93
C THR A 224 -4.16 -12.96 11.30
N ASN A 225 -4.04 -11.66 11.57
CA ASN A 225 -4.90 -10.61 11.02
C ASN A 225 -4.33 -9.88 9.79
N MET A 226 -3.20 -10.32 9.24
CA MET A 226 -2.73 -9.83 7.93
C MET A 226 -3.67 -10.31 6.82
N LYS A 227 -4.69 -9.51 6.49
CA LYS A 227 -5.71 -9.85 5.48
C LYS A 227 -5.44 -9.23 4.11
N GLY A 228 -4.48 -8.32 4.04
CA GLY A 228 -4.07 -7.62 2.83
C GLY A 228 -2.80 -8.17 2.20
N PHE A 229 -2.73 -8.09 0.88
CA PHE A 229 -1.53 -8.44 0.13
C PHE A 229 -1.21 -7.39 -0.94
N ARG A 230 0.07 -7.09 -1.14
CA ARG A 230 0.58 -6.42 -2.35
C ARG A 230 1.75 -7.22 -2.87
N ALA A 231 1.69 -7.64 -4.13
CA ALA A 231 2.75 -8.34 -4.82
C ALA A 231 3.93 -7.39 -5.03
N PRO A 232 5.17 -7.83 -4.74
CA PRO A 232 6.35 -7.17 -5.23
C PRO A 232 6.24 -6.90 -6.74
N HIS A 233 6.80 -5.78 -7.19
CA HIS A 233 6.79 -5.37 -8.59
C HIS A 233 5.40 -5.14 -9.20
N LEU A 234 4.34 -5.12 -8.37
CA LEU A 234 2.94 -5.15 -8.82
C LEU A 234 2.65 -6.35 -9.76
N ALA A 235 3.46 -7.40 -9.65
CA ALA A 235 3.52 -8.52 -10.58
C ALA A 235 2.58 -9.65 -10.14
N VAL A 236 1.40 -9.69 -10.76
CA VAL A 236 0.31 -10.61 -10.41
C VAL A 236 0.06 -11.65 -11.51
N ASN A 237 -0.54 -12.79 -11.13
CA ASN A 237 -1.09 -13.76 -12.06
C ASN A 237 -2.28 -14.53 -11.43
N GLY A 238 -2.95 -15.41 -12.19
CA GLY A 238 -4.06 -16.21 -11.67
C GLY A 238 -3.68 -17.24 -10.60
N HIS A 239 -2.39 -17.62 -10.50
CA HIS A 239 -1.90 -18.47 -9.42
C HIS A 239 -1.84 -17.73 -8.09
N LEU A 240 -1.42 -16.46 -8.10
CA LEU A 240 -1.43 -15.60 -6.92
C LEU A 240 -2.80 -15.57 -6.28
N TYR A 241 -3.86 -15.25 -7.04
CA TYR A 241 -5.20 -15.10 -6.48
C TYR A 241 -5.75 -16.39 -5.87
N ARG A 242 -5.43 -17.55 -6.46
CA ARG A 242 -5.75 -18.87 -5.88
C ARG A 242 -5.00 -19.08 -4.56
N THR A 243 -3.73 -18.71 -4.51
CA THR A 243 -2.92 -18.76 -3.28
C THR A 243 -3.49 -17.82 -2.21
N LEU A 244 -3.78 -16.56 -2.53
CA LEU A 244 -4.35 -15.60 -1.59
C LEU A 244 -5.67 -16.11 -0.98
N ALA A 245 -6.57 -16.65 -1.80
CA ALA A 245 -7.82 -17.22 -1.33
C ALA A 245 -7.59 -18.44 -0.42
N LYS A 246 -6.64 -19.32 -0.76
CA LYS A 246 -6.27 -20.48 0.06
C LYS A 246 -5.71 -20.07 1.43
N HIS A 247 -4.99 -18.95 1.50
CA HIS A 247 -4.33 -18.44 2.72
C HIS A 247 -5.16 -17.40 3.48
N ASN A 248 -6.47 -17.32 3.21
CA ASN A 248 -7.41 -16.42 3.91
C ASN A 248 -7.05 -14.93 3.82
N TYR A 249 -6.34 -14.51 2.77
CA TYR A 249 -6.26 -13.10 2.40
C TYR A 249 -7.62 -12.66 1.86
N ARG A 250 -8.00 -11.43 2.16
CA ARG A 250 -9.31 -10.86 1.79
C ARG A 250 -9.21 -9.90 0.62
N TYR A 251 -8.03 -9.30 0.42
CA TYR A 251 -7.82 -8.37 -0.68
C TYR A 251 -6.39 -8.38 -1.24
N ASP A 252 -6.29 -7.97 -2.50
CA ASP A 252 -5.06 -7.66 -3.23
C ASP A 252 -5.03 -6.16 -3.55
N ALA A 253 -3.88 -5.52 -3.33
CA ALA A 253 -3.63 -4.11 -3.63
C ALA A 253 -2.48 -3.94 -4.65
N SER A 254 -2.29 -4.92 -5.52
CA SER A 254 -1.18 -4.99 -6.47
C SER A 254 -1.54 -4.46 -7.85
N ARG A 255 -2.82 -4.55 -8.25
CA ARG A 255 -3.26 -4.07 -9.56
C ARG A 255 -3.19 -2.55 -9.62
N TYR A 256 -3.26 -2.02 -10.83
CA TYR A 256 -3.45 -0.59 -11.08
C TYR A 256 -4.50 -0.38 -12.16
N ARG A 257 -5.21 0.75 -12.09
CA ARG A 257 -6.33 1.10 -12.99
C ARG A 257 -6.38 2.60 -13.23
N VAL A 258 -6.76 3.00 -14.44
CA VAL A 258 -7.05 4.40 -14.76
C VAL A 258 -8.18 4.88 -13.85
N ALA A 259 -7.92 5.94 -13.10
CA ALA A 259 -8.90 6.55 -12.22
C ALA A 259 -9.98 7.30 -13.04
N PRO A 260 -11.22 7.42 -12.53
CA PRO A 260 -11.73 6.86 -11.26
C PRO A 260 -12.05 5.35 -11.34
N TYR A 261 -11.82 4.61 -10.26
CA TYR A 261 -12.14 3.18 -10.19
C TYR A 261 -12.52 2.72 -8.76
N TRP A 262 -13.68 2.10 -8.63
CA TRP A 262 -14.14 1.49 -7.37
C TRP A 262 -13.59 0.07 -7.22
N PRO A 263 -13.16 -0.36 -6.02
CA PRO A 263 -12.73 -1.73 -5.76
C PRO A 263 -13.72 -2.78 -6.30
N GLN A 264 -13.21 -3.94 -6.69
CA GLN A 264 -14.05 -5.01 -7.24
C GLN A 264 -13.68 -6.34 -6.64
N LYS A 265 -14.68 -7.19 -6.40
CA LYS A 265 -14.49 -8.55 -5.92
C LYS A 265 -14.38 -9.51 -7.11
N TYR A 266 -13.31 -10.31 -7.14
CA TYR A 266 -13.11 -11.39 -8.10
C TYR A 266 -12.93 -12.70 -7.34
N GLY A 267 -13.91 -13.60 -7.47
CA GLY A 267 -14.01 -14.77 -6.60
C GLY A 267 -14.11 -14.33 -5.14
N ASN A 268 -13.16 -14.77 -4.30
CA ASN A 268 -13.14 -14.44 -2.88
C ASN A 268 -12.18 -13.29 -2.52
N ILE A 269 -11.52 -12.67 -3.51
CA ILE A 269 -10.52 -11.61 -3.28
C ILE A 269 -11.05 -10.28 -3.79
N TRP A 270 -10.97 -9.24 -2.95
CA TRP A 270 -11.20 -7.86 -3.36
C TRP A 270 -9.94 -7.24 -3.97
N PHE A 271 -10.09 -6.49 -5.04
CA PHE A 271 -8.99 -5.78 -5.68
C PHE A 271 -9.10 -4.28 -5.38
N PHE A 272 -8.06 -3.73 -4.76
CA PHE A 272 -7.87 -2.31 -4.49
C PHE A 272 -6.72 -1.78 -5.35
N PRO A 273 -6.97 -1.46 -6.63
CA PRO A 273 -5.90 -1.03 -7.50
C PRO A 273 -5.34 0.33 -7.08
N LEU A 274 -4.04 0.52 -7.30
CA LEU A 274 -3.43 1.84 -7.31
C LEU A 274 -4.02 2.68 -8.44
N GLY A 275 -4.17 3.98 -8.20
CA GLY A 275 -4.64 4.92 -9.21
C GLY A 275 -3.64 5.10 -10.33
N VAL A 276 -4.08 5.03 -11.59
CA VAL A 276 -3.33 5.49 -12.75
C VAL A 276 -3.91 6.82 -13.17
N VAL A 277 -3.11 7.89 -13.10
CA VAL A 277 -3.59 9.27 -13.16
C VAL A 277 -2.84 10.08 -14.20
N PRO A 278 -3.49 11.04 -14.88
CA PRO A 278 -2.79 11.96 -15.75
C PRO A 278 -1.72 12.74 -14.97
N SER A 279 -0.57 12.98 -15.59
CA SER A 279 0.47 13.85 -15.03
C SER A 279 1.07 14.74 -16.11
N ASP A 280 0.99 16.05 -15.91
CA ASP A 280 1.53 17.04 -16.85
C ASP A 280 3.05 16.91 -17.03
N ILE A 281 3.76 16.46 -15.99
CA ILE A 281 5.19 16.17 -16.07
C ILE A 281 5.48 15.08 -17.09
N ILE A 282 4.74 13.98 -17.02
CA ILE A 282 4.93 12.86 -17.95
C ILE A 282 4.52 13.27 -19.35
N ARG A 283 3.41 14.01 -19.48
CA ARG A 283 2.96 14.57 -20.75
C ARG A 283 4.06 15.40 -21.43
N LYS A 284 4.80 16.21 -20.67
CA LYS A 284 5.92 17.02 -21.18
C LYS A 284 7.16 16.17 -21.53
N LYS A 285 7.44 15.10 -20.76
CA LYS A 285 8.65 14.27 -20.94
C LYS A 285 8.49 13.12 -21.94
N ARG A 286 7.27 12.65 -22.23
CA ARG A 286 7.01 11.53 -23.15
C ARG A 286 5.80 11.83 -24.02
N LYS A 287 6.03 11.98 -25.34
CA LYS A 287 5.01 12.30 -26.36
C LYS A 287 3.79 11.36 -26.37
N TYR A 288 3.93 10.14 -25.84
CA TYR A 288 2.89 9.09 -25.87
C TYR A 288 2.43 8.57 -24.51
N HIS A 289 3.08 8.94 -23.40
CA HIS A 289 2.69 8.44 -22.06
C HIS A 289 2.09 9.60 -21.27
N LYS A 290 0.77 9.57 -21.03
CA LYS A 290 0.07 10.63 -20.30
C LYS A 290 -0.21 10.31 -18.84
N HIS A 291 0.01 9.06 -18.42
CA HIS A 291 -0.42 8.56 -17.12
C HIS A 291 0.73 7.99 -16.29
N VAL A 292 0.58 8.09 -14.97
CA VAL A 292 1.48 7.56 -13.94
C VAL A 292 0.69 6.69 -12.97
N ILE A 293 1.30 5.62 -12.48
CA ILE A 293 0.78 4.94 -11.29
C ILE A 293 1.03 5.86 -10.09
N ALA A 294 0.05 6.04 -9.22
CA ALA A 294 0.11 6.88 -8.04
C ALA A 294 0.99 6.23 -6.95
N MET A 295 2.28 6.11 -7.28
CA MET A 295 3.31 5.53 -6.45
C MET A 295 4.63 6.27 -6.66
N ASP A 296 5.31 6.60 -5.57
CA ASP A 296 6.54 7.39 -5.55
C ASP A 296 7.62 6.87 -6.51
N HIS A 297 7.83 5.55 -6.60
CA HIS A 297 8.79 4.95 -7.51
C HIS A 297 8.53 5.35 -8.97
N ASN A 298 7.25 5.37 -9.39
CA ASN A 298 6.90 5.74 -10.75
C ASN A 298 7.27 7.20 -11.04
N PHE A 299 7.18 8.10 -10.07
CA PHE A 299 7.67 9.48 -10.20
C PHE A 299 9.20 9.55 -10.14
N TYR A 300 9.83 8.84 -9.19
CA TYR A 300 11.28 8.73 -9.05
C TYR A 300 11.95 8.39 -10.38
N MET A 301 11.41 7.43 -11.13
CA MET A 301 11.97 7.03 -12.43
C MET A 301 12.03 8.17 -13.46
N TYR A 302 11.20 9.21 -13.34
CA TYR A 302 11.27 10.40 -14.20
C TYR A 302 12.30 11.45 -13.75
N TYR A 303 12.77 11.37 -12.51
CA TYR A 303 13.74 12.30 -11.92
C TYR A 303 15.05 11.63 -11.50
N LYS A 304 15.21 10.32 -11.66
CA LYS A 304 16.39 9.57 -11.20
C LYS A 304 17.72 10.11 -11.73
N ASN A 305 17.72 10.64 -12.96
CA ASN A 305 18.91 11.23 -13.60
C ASN A 305 18.98 12.76 -13.43
N VAL A 306 18.07 13.36 -12.68
CA VAL A 306 18.07 14.79 -12.40
C VAL A 306 18.96 15.04 -11.18
N ARG A 307 19.95 15.91 -11.34
CA ARG A 307 20.81 16.33 -10.22
C ARG A 307 19.94 16.93 -9.10
N LEU A 308 20.13 16.43 -7.89
CA LEU A 308 19.42 16.91 -6.71
C LEU A 308 20.02 18.24 -6.23
N THR A 309 19.21 19.29 -6.22
CA THR A 309 19.44 20.61 -5.63
C THR A 309 18.18 21.00 -4.84
N ALA A 310 18.24 22.07 -4.04
CA ALA A 310 17.04 22.57 -3.34
C ALA A 310 15.90 22.90 -4.31
N GLU A 311 16.23 23.55 -5.45
CA GLU A 311 15.26 23.87 -6.50
C GLU A 311 14.65 22.62 -7.13
N THR A 312 15.48 21.63 -7.50
CA THR A 312 14.95 20.42 -8.14
C THR A 312 14.15 19.56 -7.18
N LYS A 313 14.51 19.54 -5.88
CA LYS A 313 13.70 18.91 -4.82
C LYS A 313 12.32 19.57 -4.70
N THR A 314 12.27 20.90 -4.61
CA THR A 314 11.01 21.66 -4.56
C THR A 314 10.15 21.39 -5.80
N ARG A 315 10.76 21.34 -6.99
CA ARG A 315 10.05 20.99 -8.22
C ARG A 315 9.46 19.58 -8.16
N ILE A 316 10.23 18.58 -7.74
CA ILE A 316 9.73 17.20 -7.57
C ILE A 316 8.54 17.18 -6.61
N ILE A 317 8.63 17.86 -5.46
CA ILE A 317 7.55 17.91 -4.48
C ILE A 317 6.28 18.50 -5.12
N ASN A 318 6.38 19.66 -5.76
CA ASN A 318 5.23 20.33 -6.38
C ASN A 318 4.60 19.48 -7.48
N ASP A 319 5.43 18.90 -8.35
CA ASP A 319 5.01 18.10 -9.49
C ASP A 319 4.19 16.86 -9.07
N VAL A 320 4.67 16.13 -8.05
CA VAL A 320 3.98 14.94 -7.54
C VAL A 320 2.75 15.34 -6.70
N PHE A 321 2.87 16.36 -5.85
CA PHE A 321 1.76 16.86 -5.04
C PHE A 321 0.58 17.32 -5.91
N MET A 322 0.83 18.11 -6.95
CA MET A 322 -0.23 18.59 -7.85
C MET A 322 -0.87 17.43 -8.63
N THR A 323 -0.08 16.41 -9.01
CA THR A 323 -0.62 15.20 -9.63
C THR A 323 -1.57 14.45 -8.68
N TYR A 324 -1.20 14.29 -7.40
CA TYR A 324 -2.07 13.67 -6.39
C TYR A 324 -3.30 14.52 -6.07
N LEU A 325 -3.14 15.84 -6.00
CA LEU A 325 -4.25 16.75 -5.74
C LEU A 325 -5.28 16.72 -6.87
N GLU A 326 -4.85 16.63 -8.14
CA GLU A 326 -5.76 16.49 -9.27
C GLU A 326 -6.48 15.14 -9.26
N TYR A 327 -5.77 14.05 -8.91
CA TYR A 327 -6.40 12.75 -8.69
C TYR A 327 -7.49 12.82 -7.61
N PHE A 328 -7.20 13.47 -6.48
CA PHE A 328 -8.17 13.70 -5.42
C PHE A 328 -9.36 14.51 -5.92
N ASN A 329 -9.14 15.68 -6.53
CA ASN A 329 -10.20 16.59 -6.99
C ASN A 329 -11.12 15.91 -8.01
N THR A 330 -10.54 15.17 -8.96
CA THR A 330 -11.32 14.42 -9.95
C THR A 330 -12.32 13.45 -9.30
N ASN A 331 -11.93 12.78 -8.22
CA ASN A 331 -12.83 11.86 -7.50
C ASN A 331 -13.76 12.59 -6.53
N TYR A 332 -13.23 13.53 -5.75
CA TYR A 332 -13.97 14.26 -4.72
C TYR A 332 -15.16 15.05 -5.30
N TYR A 333 -14.97 15.67 -6.47
CA TYR A 333 -16.05 16.38 -7.18
C TYR A 333 -16.78 15.48 -8.20
N GLY A 334 -16.46 14.19 -8.28
CA GLY A 334 -16.94 13.29 -9.33
C GLY A 334 -17.38 11.93 -8.82
N ALA A 335 -16.59 10.90 -9.15
CA ALA A 335 -16.97 9.51 -8.93
C ALA A 335 -16.90 9.04 -7.48
N ARG A 336 -16.26 9.82 -6.58
CA ARG A 336 -15.98 9.49 -5.18
C ARG A 336 -15.30 8.14 -4.97
N ALA A 337 -14.73 7.57 -6.03
CA ALA A 337 -14.00 6.32 -5.95
C ALA A 337 -12.78 6.51 -5.03
N PRO A 338 -12.37 5.47 -4.28
CA PRO A 338 -11.25 5.58 -3.37
C PRO A 338 -9.98 6.07 -4.07
N ILE A 339 -9.28 7.00 -3.43
CA ILE A 339 -7.91 7.37 -3.80
C ILE A 339 -6.98 6.32 -3.22
N SER A 340 -6.16 5.66 -4.05
CA SER A 340 -5.18 4.67 -3.59
C SER A 340 -3.77 5.07 -4.04
N ILE A 341 -2.92 5.38 -3.05
CA ILE A 341 -1.54 5.84 -3.23
C ILE A 341 -0.61 4.92 -2.42
N GLY A 342 0.46 4.44 -3.06
CA GLY A 342 1.47 3.58 -2.41
C GLY A 342 2.85 4.21 -2.49
N HIS A 343 3.59 4.29 -1.39
CA HIS A 343 4.97 4.77 -1.38
C HIS A 343 5.91 3.67 -0.88
N HIS A 344 7.21 3.84 -1.07
CA HIS A 344 8.22 2.95 -0.52
C HIS A 344 8.81 3.54 0.76
N PHE A 345 9.33 2.69 1.63
CA PHE A 345 10.03 3.13 2.84
C PHE A 345 11.50 3.52 2.56
N VAL A 346 11.69 4.44 1.60
CA VAL A 346 13.00 4.80 1.01
C VAL A 346 13.16 6.34 0.94
N ASN A 347 14.39 6.82 1.03
CA ASN A 347 14.77 8.23 1.10
C ASN A 347 15.01 8.90 -0.26
N TRP A 348 14.38 8.41 -1.34
CA TRP A 348 14.62 8.93 -2.69
C TRP A 348 14.50 10.45 -2.79
N HIS A 349 15.46 11.07 -3.49
CA HIS A 349 15.58 12.52 -3.65
C HIS A 349 15.53 13.29 -2.32
N ASP A 350 16.26 12.79 -1.31
CA ASP A 350 16.34 13.38 0.04
C ASP A 350 14.94 13.53 0.67
N TRP A 351 14.20 12.43 0.71
CA TRP A 351 12.87 12.34 1.33
C TRP A 351 11.77 13.19 0.65
N ALA A 352 11.98 13.66 -0.58
CA ALA A 352 10.98 14.45 -1.31
C ALA A 352 9.59 13.80 -1.35
N TYR A 353 9.53 12.49 -1.57
CA TYR A 353 8.25 11.77 -1.67
C TYR A 353 7.53 11.65 -0.32
N TRP A 354 8.27 11.58 0.79
CA TRP A 354 7.68 11.67 2.12
C TRP A 354 7.07 13.06 2.36
N GLU A 355 7.75 14.13 1.96
CA GLU A 355 7.18 15.49 2.02
C GLU A 355 5.89 15.60 1.20
N VAL A 356 5.86 15.01 0.00
CA VAL A 356 4.65 14.94 -0.83
C VAL A 356 3.51 14.21 -0.11
N MET A 357 3.79 13.05 0.50
CA MET A 357 2.78 12.29 1.24
C MET A 357 2.19 13.12 2.39
N LYS A 358 3.04 13.80 3.15
CA LYS A 358 2.60 14.69 4.25
C LYS A 358 1.74 15.83 3.74
N LEU A 359 2.20 16.54 2.72
CA LEU A 359 1.47 17.66 2.13
C LEU A 359 0.10 17.21 1.62
N PHE A 360 0.07 16.15 0.81
CA PHE A 360 -1.17 15.59 0.28
C PHE A 360 -2.15 15.23 1.39
N ALA A 361 -1.71 14.44 2.37
CA ALA A 361 -2.59 13.97 3.43
C ALA A 361 -3.12 15.12 4.30
N LYS A 362 -2.28 16.10 4.65
CA LYS A 362 -2.70 17.34 5.35
C LYS A 362 -3.76 18.11 4.57
N THR A 363 -3.57 18.24 3.26
CA THR A 363 -4.48 18.97 2.37
C THR A 363 -5.85 18.31 2.25
N VAL A 364 -5.92 16.96 2.23
CA VAL A 364 -7.17 16.25 1.87
C VAL A 364 -7.87 15.60 3.06
N CYS A 365 -7.14 15.04 4.02
CA CYS A 365 -7.74 14.27 5.12
C CYS A 365 -8.57 15.13 6.08
N SER A 366 -8.34 16.44 6.09
CA SER A 366 -9.09 17.39 6.91
C SER A 366 -10.35 17.93 6.22
N LYS A 367 -10.53 17.68 4.91
CA LYS A 367 -11.67 18.18 4.13
C LYS A 367 -12.99 17.54 4.59
N PRO A 368 -14.13 18.24 4.41
CA PRO A 368 -15.44 17.66 4.66
C PRO A 368 -15.67 16.38 3.85
N GLU A 369 -16.44 15.44 4.40
CA GLU A 369 -16.83 14.22 3.68
C GLU A 369 -15.64 13.36 3.19
N VAL A 370 -14.47 13.47 3.81
CA VAL A 370 -13.28 12.65 3.52
C VAL A 370 -13.00 11.66 4.65
N ILE A 371 -12.67 10.42 4.29
CA ILE A 371 -12.21 9.38 5.21
C ILE A 371 -10.81 8.94 4.80
N CYS A 372 -9.79 9.30 5.57
CA CYS A 372 -8.45 8.72 5.41
C CYS A 372 -8.34 7.47 6.29
N THR A 373 -8.27 6.29 5.67
CA THR A 373 -8.34 5.02 6.40
C THR A 373 -7.52 3.93 5.73
N THR A 374 -7.60 2.72 6.25
CA THR A 374 -6.88 1.55 5.74
C THR A 374 -7.72 0.74 4.76
N HIS A 375 -7.07 -0.12 3.99
CA HIS A 375 -7.73 -0.95 2.99
C HIS A 375 -8.74 -1.90 3.65
N ILE A 376 -8.35 -2.56 4.75
CA ILE A 376 -9.26 -3.45 5.48
C ILE A 376 -10.46 -2.71 6.06
N LYS A 377 -10.29 -1.46 6.54
CA LYS A 377 -11.40 -0.68 7.09
C LYS A 377 -12.39 -0.27 6.00
N LEU A 378 -11.90 0.12 4.82
CA LEU A 378 -12.78 0.33 3.68
C LEU A 378 -13.50 -0.96 3.27
N LEU A 379 -12.79 -2.11 3.24
CA LEU A 379 -13.42 -3.39 2.93
C LEU A 379 -14.54 -3.73 3.93
N GLU A 380 -14.28 -3.59 5.23
CA GLU A 380 -15.28 -3.80 6.29
C GLU A 380 -16.48 -2.85 6.15
N LEU A 381 -16.25 -1.60 5.74
CA LEU A 381 -17.32 -0.65 5.46
C LEU A 381 -18.17 -1.11 4.27
N ILE A 382 -17.54 -1.52 3.16
CA ILE A 382 -18.23 -2.02 1.95
C ILE A 382 -19.11 -3.22 2.27
N GLU A 383 -18.61 -4.18 3.05
CA GLU A 383 -19.36 -5.39 3.41
C GLU A 383 -20.53 -5.14 4.35
N LYS A 384 -20.49 -4.04 5.11
CA LYS A 384 -21.60 -3.61 5.98
C LYS A 384 -22.64 -2.76 5.24
N MET A 385 -22.40 -2.38 3.99
CA MET A 385 -23.38 -1.61 3.21
C MET A 385 -24.60 -2.48 2.85
N PRO A 386 -25.82 -1.91 2.84
CA PRO A 386 -27.00 -2.60 2.34
C PRO A 386 -26.79 -3.10 0.90
N PRO A 387 -27.41 -4.24 0.52
CA PRO A 387 -27.40 -4.70 -0.85
C PRO A 387 -27.84 -3.60 -1.83
N GLY A 388 -27.06 -3.39 -2.89
CA GLY A 388 -27.35 -2.38 -3.92
C GLY A 388 -26.71 -1.01 -3.71
N GLU A 389 -26.32 -0.65 -2.48
CA GLU A 389 -25.67 0.63 -2.17
C GLU A 389 -24.31 0.75 -2.88
N TYR A 390 -23.43 -0.24 -2.70
CA TYR A 390 -22.11 -0.23 -3.33
C TYR A 390 -22.17 -0.16 -4.88
N PRO A 391 -23.02 -0.97 -5.56
CA PRO A 391 -23.26 -0.80 -6.99
C PRO A 391 -23.76 0.59 -7.41
N GLN A 392 -24.58 1.28 -6.62
CA GLN A 392 -25.01 2.65 -6.90
C GLN A 392 -23.83 3.64 -6.85
N PHE A 393 -22.96 3.50 -5.85
CA PHE A 393 -21.72 4.29 -5.78
C PHE A 393 -20.82 4.04 -6.98
N CYS A 394 -20.64 2.78 -7.39
CA CYS A 394 -19.86 2.45 -8.59
C CYS A 394 -20.39 3.14 -9.85
N ARG A 395 -21.73 3.19 -10.02
CA ARG A 395 -22.37 3.84 -11.17
C ARG A 395 -22.35 5.36 -11.10
N GLY A 396 -21.96 5.93 -9.95
CA GLY A 396 -21.95 7.37 -9.76
C GLY A 396 -23.34 7.99 -9.62
N THR A 397 -24.37 7.20 -9.31
CA THR A 397 -25.78 7.65 -9.23
C THR A 397 -26.06 8.32 -7.88
N PHE A 398 -25.46 9.50 -7.68
CA PHE A 398 -25.62 10.34 -6.50
C PHE A 398 -25.31 11.81 -6.87
N PRO A 399 -25.80 12.81 -6.10
CA PRO A 399 -25.53 14.22 -6.36
C PRO A 399 -24.02 14.51 -6.46
N LYS A 400 -23.59 15.39 -7.36
CA LYS A 400 -22.16 15.76 -7.46
C LYS A 400 -21.91 17.09 -6.75
N LEU A 401 -20.73 17.23 -6.13
CA LEU A 401 -20.30 18.52 -5.64
C LEU A 401 -19.99 19.43 -6.84
N PRO A 402 -20.29 20.74 -6.75
CA PRO A 402 -19.84 21.69 -7.75
C PRO A 402 -18.30 21.71 -7.78
N ARG A 403 -17.73 21.67 -8.98
CA ARG A 403 -16.29 21.89 -9.13
C ARG A 403 -15.98 23.38 -8.93
N PRO A 404 -14.96 23.74 -8.15
CA PRO A 404 -14.48 25.11 -8.10
C PRO A 404 -14.13 25.57 -9.52
N VAL A 405 -14.60 26.76 -9.89
CA VAL A 405 -14.15 27.40 -11.12
C VAL A 405 -12.69 27.79 -10.90
N VAL A 406 -11.79 27.23 -11.71
CA VAL A 406 -10.41 27.73 -11.75
C VAL A 406 -10.50 29.03 -12.55
N GLU A 407 -10.52 30.17 -11.86
CA GLU A 407 -10.32 31.45 -12.52
C GLU A 407 -8.93 31.40 -13.18
N SER A 408 -8.90 31.35 -14.50
CA SER A 408 -7.68 31.58 -15.25
C SER A 408 -7.29 33.03 -15.00
N ASN A 409 -6.32 33.28 -14.12
CA ASN A 409 -5.68 34.58 -14.07
C ASN A 409 -5.14 34.90 -15.47
N PRO A 410 -5.50 36.06 -16.06
CA PRO A 410 -5.08 36.45 -17.40
C PRO A 410 -3.57 36.60 -17.54
#